data_AF-X0WHD7-F1
#
_entry.id   AF-X0WHD7-F1
#
_cell.length_a   1.000
_cell.length_b   1.000
_cell.length_c   1.000
_cell.angle_alpha   90.00
_cell.angle_beta   90.00
_cell.angle_gamma   90.00
#
_symmetry.space_group_name_H-M   'P 1'
#
loop_
_entity.id
_entity.type
_entity.pdbx_description
1 polymer ?
#
loop_
_entity_poly.entity_id
_entity_poly.type
_entity_poly.pdbx_seq_one_letter_code
_entity_poly.pdbx_strand_id
1 'polypeptide(L)'
;MERKMRSKISWAVVVLYVLTSFLTVGPVFADENKLTLSPINPQFQEYMDLVRARKAPELKTAEGYYLGLIPAPLDVSHTRGLSVIPVAKKVSYPASYDLRTLGRLTSIKDQGNCGSCWTFASYGSLESWIL
;
A
#
# COMPACT_ATOMS: atom_id res chain seq x y z
N MET A 1 49.87 52.70 14.95
CA MET A 1 49.21 52.14 13.75
C MET A 1 48.67 50.72 13.95
N GLU A 2 49.12 49.96 14.97
CA GLU A 2 48.81 48.54 15.13
C GLU A 2 47.40 48.18 15.62
N ARG A 3 46.79 48.95 16.56
CA ARG A 3 45.48 48.60 17.13
C ARG A 3 44.34 48.64 16.12
N LYS A 4 44.37 49.63 15.21
CA LYS A 4 43.35 49.80 14.16
C LYS A 4 43.43 48.68 13.11
N MET A 5 44.63 48.16 12.84
CA MET A 5 44.83 47.04 11.92
C MET A 5 44.39 45.70 12.54
N ARG A 6 44.73 45.47 13.81
CA ARG A 6 44.29 44.28 14.56
C ARG A 6 42.76 44.21 14.68
N SER A 7 42.08 45.34 14.95
CA SER A 7 40.62 45.41 14.99
C SER A 7 39.94 45.10 13.65
N LYS A 8 40.49 45.59 12.52
CA LYS A 8 39.99 45.26 11.18
C LYS A 8 40.17 43.78 10.84
N ILE A 9 41.29 43.17 11.23
CA ILE A 9 41.55 41.75 11.03
C ILE A 9 40.62 40.90 11.89
N SER A 10 40.42 41.24 13.16
CA SER A 10 39.46 40.54 14.03
C SER A 10 38.03 40.62 13.49
N TRP A 11 37.62 41.78 12.98
CA TRP A 11 36.29 41.94 12.38
C TRP A 11 36.16 41.14 11.08
N ALA A 12 37.20 41.12 10.23
CA ALA A 12 37.23 40.30 9.03
C ALA A 12 37.16 38.80 9.36
N VAL A 13 37.84 38.34 10.42
CA VAL A 13 37.77 36.94 10.87
C VAL A 13 36.39 36.60 11.41
N VAL A 14 35.75 37.48 12.18
CA VAL A 14 34.37 37.28 12.67
C VAL A 14 33.38 37.23 11.51
N VAL A 15 33.48 38.16 10.55
CA VAL A 15 32.62 38.15 9.36
C VAL A 15 32.85 36.89 8.53
N LEU A 16 34.10 36.46 8.36
CA LEU A 16 34.43 35.21 7.67
C LEU A 16 33.84 34.01 8.40
N TYR A 17 33.92 33.97 9.73
CA TYR A 17 33.38 32.88 10.56
C TYR A 17 31.84 32.84 10.52
N VAL A 18 31.20 34.00 10.52
CA VAL A 18 29.74 34.10 10.36
C VAL A 18 29.34 33.65 8.96
N LEU A 19 30.02 34.11 7.91
CA LEU A 19 29.75 33.70 6.53
C LEU A 19 29.97 32.20 6.31
N THR A 20 31.03 31.61 6.87
CA THR A 20 31.26 30.16 6.79
C THR A 20 30.22 29.39 7.60
N SER A 21 29.77 29.90 8.75
CA SER A 21 28.68 29.27 9.51
C SER A 21 27.34 29.29 8.76
N PHE A 22 27.05 30.36 8.00
CA PHE A 22 25.87 30.43 7.13
C PHE A 22 25.99 29.52 5.89
N LEU A 23 27.21 29.21 5.45
CA LEU A 23 27.46 28.27 4.34
C LEU A 23 27.39 26.79 4.77
N THR A 24 27.66 26.46 6.04
CA THR A 24 27.60 25.08 6.56
C THR A 24 26.24 24.69 7.11
N VAL A 25 25.43 25.66 7.54
CA VAL A 25 24.00 25.44 7.83
C VAL A 25 23.22 25.59 6.53
N GLY A 26 23.31 24.58 5.66
CA GLY A 26 22.39 24.45 4.54
C GLY A 26 20.93 24.39 5.02
N PRO A 27 19.93 24.55 4.15
CA PRO A 27 18.53 24.36 4.54
C PRO A 27 18.31 22.89 4.93
N VAL A 28 18.51 22.58 6.22
CA VAL A 28 18.16 21.30 6.86
C VAL A 28 16.64 21.21 7.10
N PHE A 29 15.88 22.20 6.64
CA PHE A 29 14.43 22.29 6.81
C PHE A 29 13.72 22.34 5.46
N ALA A 30 13.63 21.20 4.79
CA ALA A 30 12.58 20.91 3.82
C ALA A 30 12.57 19.41 3.48
N ASP A 31 12.46 18.54 4.48
CA ASP A 31 11.89 17.21 4.23
C ASP A 31 10.37 17.39 4.17
N GLU A 32 9.91 18.00 3.07
CA GLU A 32 8.51 17.95 2.70
C GLU A 32 8.23 16.48 2.40
N ASN A 33 7.43 15.82 3.23
CA ASN A 33 6.83 14.53 2.89
C ASN A 33 6.03 14.71 1.59
N LYS A 34 6.70 14.60 0.45
CA LYS A 34 6.08 14.71 -0.86
C LYS A 34 5.12 13.53 -0.95
N LEU A 35 3.84 13.83 -1.10
CA LEU A 35 2.85 12.82 -1.41
C LEU A 35 3.30 12.12 -2.69
N THR A 36 3.63 10.84 -2.57
CA THR A 36 3.99 9.99 -3.69
C THR A 36 2.84 9.05 -3.98
N LEU A 37 2.63 8.73 -5.26
CA LEU A 37 1.65 7.71 -5.65
C LEU A 37 2.16 6.35 -5.18
N SER A 38 1.25 5.52 -4.68
CA SER A 38 1.61 4.14 -4.35
C SER A 38 2.12 3.41 -5.60
N PRO A 39 3.15 2.56 -5.48
CA PRO A 39 3.70 1.84 -6.62
C PRO A 39 2.67 0.93 -7.30
N ILE A 40 2.86 0.66 -8.58
CA ILE A 40 2.07 -0.33 -9.32
C ILE A 40 2.41 -1.74 -8.83
N ASN A 41 1.41 -2.61 -8.73
CA ASN A 41 1.65 -4.03 -8.46
C ASN A 41 2.35 -4.69 -9.67
N PRO A 42 3.52 -5.31 -9.50
CA PRO A 42 4.22 -6.00 -10.60
C PRO A 42 3.38 -7.07 -11.30
N GLN A 43 2.54 -7.80 -10.55
CA GLN A 43 1.66 -8.83 -11.12
C GLN A 43 0.60 -8.23 -12.05
N PHE A 44 0.11 -7.04 -11.71
CA PHE A 44 -0.83 -6.34 -12.56
C PHE A 44 -0.14 -5.79 -13.81
N GLN A 45 1.08 -5.30 -13.68
CA GLN A 45 1.86 -4.85 -14.83
C GLN A 45 2.11 -5.99 -15.83
N GLU A 46 2.52 -7.16 -15.34
CA GLU A 46 2.68 -8.38 -16.16
C GLU A 46 1.37 -8.77 -16.86
N TYR A 47 0.26 -8.79 -16.12
CA TYR A 47 -1.06 -9.04 -16.68
C TYR A 47 -1.40 -8.06 -17.81
N MET A 48 -1.17 -6.76 -17.61
CA MET A 48 -1.45 -5.74 -18.61
C MET A 48 -0.57 -5.87 -19.86
N ASP A 49 0.68 -6.29 -19.71
CA ASP A 49 1.57 -6.58 -20.84
C ASP A 49 1.08 -7.78 -21.65
N LEU A 50 0.58 -8.83 -20.98
CA LEU A 50 -0.08 -9.96 -21.64
C LEU A 50 -1.36 -9.53 -22.36
N VAL A 51 -2.20 -8.69 -21.74
CA VAL A 51 -3.42 -8.14 -22.37
C VAL A 51 -3.07 -7.36 -23.64
N ARG A 52 -2.07 -6.47 -23.58
CA ARG A 52 -1.60 -5.70 -24.75
C ARG A 52 -1.09 -6.61 -25.86
N ALA A 53 -0.41 -7.69 -25.50
CA ALA A 53 0.08 -8.70 -26.43
C ALA A 53 -1.02 -9.68 -26.92
N ARG A 54 -2.28 -9.55 -26.44
CA ARG A 54 -3.38 -10.50 -26.67
C ARG A 54 -3.05 -11.94 -26.24
N LYS A 55 -2.30 -12.06 -25.14
CA LYS A 55 -1.84 -13.32 -24.51
C LYS A 55 -2.30 -13.45 -23.06
N ALA A 56 -3.29 -12.68 -22.65
CA ALA A 56 -3.83 -12.80 -21.29
C ALA A 56 -4.36 -14.23 -21.06
N PRO A 57 -4.01 -14.87 -19.94
CA PRO A 57 -4.42 -16.25 -19.68
C PRO A 57 -5.93 -16.32 -19.45
N GLU A 58 -6.59 -17.29 -20.08
CA GLU A 58 -7.92 -17.70 -19.66
C GLU A 58 -7.80 -18.50 -18.37
N LEU A 59 -8.12 -17.88 -17.24
CA LEU A 59 -8.13 -18.56 -15.96
C LEU A 59 -9.36 -19.49 -15.90
N LYS A 60 -9.12 -20.79 -15.78
CA LYS A 60 -10.16 -21.82 -15.66
C LYS A 60 -9.84 -22.79 -14.53
N THR A 61 -10.88 -23.38 -13.94
CA THR A 61 -10.72 -24.53 -13.04
C THR A 61 -10.35 -25.79 -13.83
N ALA A 62 -9.97 -26.87 -13.13
CA ALA A 62 -9.69 -28.17 -13.76
C ALA A 62 -10.91 -28.72 -14.51
N GLU A 63 -12.11 -28.34 -14.07
CA GLU A 63 -13.40 -28.71 -14.64
C GLU A 63 -13.83 -27.77 -15.79
N GLY A 64 -13.05 -26.73 -16.09
CA GLY A 64 -13.27 -25.85 -17.24
C GLY A 64 -14.07 -24.57 -16.95
N TYR A 65 -14.44 -24.29 -15.70
CA TYR A 65 -15.17 -23.06 -15.35
C TYR A 65 -14.25 -21.84 -15.40
N TYR A 66 -14.70 -20.77 -16.05
CA TYR A 66 -13.96 -19.52 -16.13
C TYR A 66 -13.86 -18.82 -14.77
N LEU A 67 -12.72 -18.16 -14.53
CA LEU A 67 -12.42 -17.35 -13.36
C LEU A 67 -12.17 -15.90 -13.80
N GLY A 68 -12.67 -14.93 -13.04
CA GLY A 68 -12.58 -13.50 -13.36
C GLY A 68 -11.52 -12.74 -12.55
N LEU A 69 -10.52 -13.43 -12.01
CA LEU A 69 -9.49 -12.78 -11.19
C LEU A 69 -8.58 -11.90 -12.07
N ILE A 70 -8.50 -10.63 -11.71
CA ILE A 70 -7.51 -9.68 -12.24
C ILE A 70 -6.64 -9.24 -11.06
N PRO A 71 -5.29 -9.23 -11.18
CA PRO A 71 -4.43 -8.76 -10.11
C PRO A 71 -4.76 -7.33 -9.68
N ALA A 72 -4.62 -7.02 -8.39
CA ALA A 72 -4.86 -5.66 -7.89
C ALA A 72 -3.85 -4.69 -8.53
N PRO A 73 -4.26 -3.49 -8.99
CA PRO A 73 -3.37 -2.57 -9.70
C PRO A 73 -2.32 -1.91 -8.81
N LEU A 74 -2.55 -1.87 -7.50
CA LEU A 74 -1.75 -1.13 -6.54
C LEU A 74 -0.93 -2.07 -5.66
N ASP A 75 0.34 -1.74 -5.42
CA ASP A 75 1.12 -2.34 -4.35
C ASP A 75 0.84 -1.65 -3.01
N VAL A 76 0.16 -2.39 -2.14
CA VAL A 76 -0.17 -1.96 -0.77
C VAL A 76 0.71 -2.63 0.29
N SER A 77 1.82 -3.28 -0.11
CA SER A 77 2.74 -3.96 0.80
C SER A 77 3.26 -3.04 1.92
N HIS A 78 3.50 -1.77 1.61
CA HIS A 78 3.92 -0.73 2.54
C HIS A 78 2.90 -0.45 3.66
N THR A 79 1.64 -0.87 3.52
CA THR A 79 0.60 -0.71 4.54
C THR A 79 0.54 -1.89 5.53
N ARG A 80 1.29 -2.97 5.28
CA ARG A 80 1.25 -4.17 6.13
C ARG A 80 1.74 -3.82 7.53
N GLY A 81 0.87 -4.03 8.53
CA GLY A 81 1.17 -3.75 9.94
C GLY A 81 0.85 -2.33 10.38
N LEU A 82 0.40 -1.45 9.47
CA LEU A 82 -0.16 -0.16 9.85
C LEU A 82 -1.56 -0.38 10.44
N SER A 83 -1.69 -0.21 11.75
CA SER A 83 -2.99 -0.26 12.43
C SER A 83 -3.63 1.13 12.41
N VAL A 84 -4.45 1.40 11.39
CA VAL A 84 -5.29 2.62 11.34
C VAL A 84 -6.52 2.52 12.25
N ILE A 85 -6.83 1.32 12.74
CA ILE A 85 -7.87 1.08 13.73
C ILE A 85 -7.18 0.95 15.10
N PRO A 86 -7.68 1.62 16.16
CA PRO A 86 -7.14 1.44 17.51
C PRO A 86 -7.07 -0.05 17.84
N VAL A 87 -5.92 -0.46 18.39
CA VAL A 87 -5.55 -1.86 18.68
C VAL A 87 -6.80 -2.65 19.06
N ALA A 88 -7.21 -3.55 18.16
CA ALA A 88 -8.33 -4.43 18.41
C ALA A 88 -8.11 -5.04 19.80
N LYS A 89 -9.07 -4.81 20.71
CA LYS A 89 -9.06 -5.35 22.06
C LYS A 89 -8.63 -6.82 21.96
N LYS A 90 -7.70 -7.28 22.80
CA LYS A 90 -7.21 -8.67 22.73
C LYS A 90 -8.40 -9.61 22.93
N VAL A 91 -8.97 -10.12 21.83
CA VAL A 91 -10.13 -11.02 21.85
C VAL A 91 -9.61 -12.45 21.87
N SER A 92 -10.20 -13.29 22.72
CA SER A 92 -9.99 -14.73 22.68
C SER A 92 -10.85 -15.32 21.56
N TYR A 93 -10.24 -16.04 20.63
CA TYR A 93 -10.95 -16.73 19.56
C TYR A 93 -11.21 -18.20 19.95
N PRO A 94 -12.33 -18.81 19.51
CA PRO A 94 -12.55 -20.24 19.72
C PRO A 94 -11.52 -21.06 18.93
N ALA A 95 -11.28 -22.30 19.36
CA ALA A 95 -10.37 -23.22 18.67
C ALA A 95 -10.87 -23.65 17.26
N SER A 96 -12.17 -23.49 16.99
CA SER A 96 -12.78 -23.70 15.68
C SER A 96 -13.96 -22.76 15.47
N TYR A 97 -14.24 -22.43 14.22
CA TYR A 97 -15.36 -21.59 13.80
C TYR A 97 -15.87 -22.09 12.45
N ASP A 98 -17.15 -22.46 12.39
CA ASP A 98 -17.79 -22.98 11.18
C ASP A 98 -19.18 -22.34 11.01
N LEU A 99 -19.35 -21.52 9.98
CA LEU A 99 -20.63 -20.84 9.71
C LEU A 99 -21.75 -21.83 9.34
N ARG A 100 -21.41 -23.03 8.85
CA ARG A 100 -22.38 -24.07 8.46
C ARG A 100 -23.13 -24.60 9.67
N THR A 101 -22.43 -24.80 10.79
CA THR A 101 -23.03 -25.29 12.04
C THR A 101 -23.90 -24.24 12.71
N LEU A 102 -23.70 -22.97 12.35
CA LEU A 102 -24.45 -21.82 12.88
C LEU A 102 -25.67 -21.45 12.02
N GLY A 103 -25.89 -22.13 10.89
CA GLY A 103 -27.00 -21.81 9.97
C GLY A 103 -26.85 -20.46 9.25
N ARG A 104 -25.62 -19.95 9.15
CA ARG A 104 -25.30 -18.64 8.56
C ARG A 104 -24.93 -18.70 7.07
N LEU A 105 -25.27 -19.80 6.39
CA LEU A 105 -24.91 -20.01 4.98
C LEU A 105 -26.10 -20.52 4.18
N THR A 106 -26.18 -20.08 2.93
CA THR A 106 -27.12 -20.60 1.93
C THR A 106 -26.51 -21.81 1.21
N SER A 107 -27.33 -22.49 0.38
CA SER A 107 -26.81 -23.52 -0.52
C SER A 107 -25.85 -22.92 -1.55
N ILE A 108 -24.82 -23.69 -1.92
CA ILE A 108 -23.83 -23.31 -2.94
C ILE A 108 -24.56 -23.00 -4.25
N LYS A 109 -24.16 -21.90 -4.91
CA LYS A 109 -24.70 -21.45 -6.19
C LYS A 109 -23.70 -21.71 -7.32
N ASP A 110 -24.21 -21.81 -8.54
CA ASP A 110 -23.42 -22.03 -9.75
C ASP A 110 -23.21 -20.70 -10.50
N GLN A 111 -21.95 -20.33 -10.69
CA GLN A 111 -21.55 -19.14 -11.47
C GLN A 111 -21.62 -19.35 -12.99
N GLY A 112 -21.72 -20.60 -13.44
CA GLY A 112 -21.61 -20.98 -14.82
C GLY A 112 -20.31 -20.49 -15.46
N ASN A 113 -20.41 -20.14 -16.75
CA ASN A 113 -19.25 -19.91 -17.61
C ASN A 113 -18.81 -18.42 -17.70
N CYS A 114 -19.34 -17.55 -16.83
CA CYS A 114 -19.19 -16.10 -16.96
C CYS A 114 -17.83 -15.57 -16.42
N GLY A 115 -17.16 -16.30 -15.53
CA GLY A 115 -16.03 -15.74 -14.77
C GLY A 115 -16.47 -14.82 -13.62
N SER A 116 -17.71 -14.96 -13.14
CA SER A 116 -18.31 -14.10 -12.11
C SER A 116 -17.98 -14.52 -10.66
N CYS A 117 -16.88 -15.25 -10.44
CA CYS A 117 -16.49 -15.76 -9.12
C CYS A 117 -16.42 -14.65 -8.04
N TRP A 118 -15.99 -13.44 -8.43
CA TRP A 118 -15.90 -12.28 -7.55
C TRP A 118 -17.27 -11.82 -7.03
N THR A 119 -18.31 -11.88 -7.88
CA THR A 119 -19.69 -11.53 -7.52
C THR A 119 -20.24 -12.53 -6.52
N PHE A 120 -20.07 -13.82 -6.78
CA PHE A 120 -20.56 -14.89 -5.92
C PHE A 120 -19.84 -14.91 -4.55
N ALA A 121 -18.52 -14.66 -4.53
CA ALA A 121 -17.77 -14.53 -3.28
C ALA A 121 -18.24 -13.33 -2.44
N SER A 122 -18.55 -12.21 -3.10
CA SER A 122 -19.03 -10.99 -2.44
C SER A 122 -20.43 -11.18 -1.85
N TYR A 123 -21.37 -11.76 -2.61
CA TYR A 123 -22.71 -12.07 -2.10
C TYR A 123 -22.66 -13.11 -0.99
N GLY A 124 -21.89 -14.19 -1.13
CA GLY A 124 -21.75 -15.19 -0.07
C GLY A 124 -21.23 -14.60 1.24
N SER A 125 -20.27 -13.67 1.17
CA SER A 125 -19.76 -12.95 2.35
C SER A 125 -20.84 -12.05 2.98
N LEU A 126 -21.60 -11.33 2.16
CA LEU A 126 -22.67 -10.44 2.63
C LEU A 126 -23.85 -11.22 3.23
N GLU A 127 -24.29 -12.29 2.57
CA GLU A 127 -25.34 -13.18 3.05
C GLU A 127 -24.97 -13.78 4.41
N SER A 128 -23.71 -14.19 4.58
CA SER A 128 -23.21 -14.75 5.85
C SER A 128 -23.24 -13.77 7.02
N TRP A 129 -23.27 -12.47 6.72
CA TRP A 129 -23.36 -11.42 7.72
C TRP A 129 -24.81 -11.09 8.11
N ILE A 130 -25.76 -11.22 7.17
CA ILE A 130 -27.15 -10.79 7.35
C ILE A 130 -28.06 -11.91 7.84
N LEU A 131 -27.84 -13.16 7.40
CA LEU A 131 -28.48 -14.35 7.96
C LEU A 131 -28.00 -14.56 9.38
#